data_AF-A0A8T4YTN5-F1
#
_entry.id   AF-A0A8T4YTN5-F1
#
_cell.length_a   1.000
_cell.length_b   1.000
_cell.length_c   1.000
_cell.angle_alpha   90.00
_cell.angle_beta   90.00
_cell.angle_gamma   90.00
#
_symmetry.space_group_name_H-M   'P 1'
#
loop_
_entity.id
_entity.type
_entity.pdbx_description
1 polymer ?
#
loop_
_entity_poly.entity_id
_entity_poly.type
_entity_poly.pdbx_seq_one_letter_code
_entity_poly.pdbx_strand_id
1 'polypeptide(L)' 'MSRETQVGKAFWYLGITATIPIMAFAGYIIGREYHQEFLGALAGTLLGTLIMWIDMLKLGGVLGRRR' A
#
# COMPACT_ATOMS: atom_id res chain seq x y z
N MET A 1 24.19 8.53 15.18
CA MET A 1 22.93 7.86 14.75
C MET A 1 21.85 8.93 14.61
N SER A 2 21.69 9.50 13.42
CA SER A 2 20.82 10.66 13.19
C SER A 2 19.35 10.30 13.33
N ARG A 3 18.61 11.08 14.12
CA ARG A 3 17.14 11.01 14.27
C ARG A 3 16.40 11.09 12.92
N GLU A 4 17.02 11.68 11.90
CA GLU A 4 16.51 11.73 10.52
C GLU A 4 16.18 10.35 9.94
N THR A 5 16.97 9.32 10.28
CA THR A 5 16.77 7.96 9.75
C THR A 5 15.57 7.23 10.36
N GLN A 6 15.13 7.63 11.56
CA GLN A 6 13.96 7.03 12.22
C GLN A 6 12.67 7.69 11.77
N VAL A 7 12.66 9.02 11.64
CA VAL A 7 11.49 9.77 11.14
C VAL A 7 11.18 9.39 9.70
N GLY A 8 12.20 9.27 8.84
CA GLY A 8 12.02 8.82 7.45
C GLY A 8 11.43 7.42 7.34
N LYS A 9 11.85 6.49 8.22
CA LYS A 9 11.27 5.13 8.29
C LYS A 9 9.82 5.13 8.79
N ALA A 10 9.51 5.94 9.80
CA ALA A 10 8.16 6.06 10.34
C ALA A 10 7.18 6.63 9.29
N PHE A 11 7.56 7.67 8.56
CA PHE A 11 6.77 8.20 7.44
C PHE A 11 6.57 7.16 6.33
N TRP A 12 7.59 6.35 6.04
CA TRP A 12 7.48 5.26 5.07
C TRP A 12 6.51 4.16 5.52
N TYR A 13 6.56 3.76 6.79
CA TYR A 13 5.59 2.81 7.34
C TYR A 13 4.16 3.35 7.31
N LEU A 14 3.98 4.65 7.62
CA LEU A 14 2.68 5.31 7.48
C LEU A 14 2.18 5.28 6.04
N GLY A 15 3.04 5.57 5.06
CA GLY A 15 2.72 5.48 3.63
C GLY A 15 2.28 4.07 3.20
N ILE A 16 3.00 3.04 3.67
CA ILE A 16 2.65 1.63 3.42
C ILE A 16 1.28 1.30 4.00
N THR A 17 1.00 1.70 5.25
CA THR A 17 -0.32 1.47 5.86
C THR A 17 -1.45 2.22 5.18
N ALA A 18 -1.18 3.41 4.63
CA ALA A 18 -2.17 4.21 3.90
C ALA A 18 -2.48 3.63 2.51
N THR A 19 -1.62 2.77 1.97
CA THR A 19 -1.79 2.19 0.63
C THR A 19 -3.07 1.36 0.54
N ILE A 20 -3.41 0.59 1.58
CA ILE A 20 -4.63 -0.22 1.62
C ILE A 20 -5.91 0.65 1.57
N PRO A 21 -6.14 1.61 2.47
CA PRO A 21 -7.35 2.44 2.43
C PRO A 21 -7.42 3.33 1.17
N ILE A 22 -6.28 3.81 0.65
CA ILE A 22 -6.25 4.55 -0.62
C ILE A 22 -6.75 3.67 -1.77
N MET A 23 -6.24 2.44 -1.88
CA MET A 23 -6.63 1.53 -2.95
C MET A 23 -8.07 1.02 -2.77
N ALA A 24 -8.53 0.80 -1.54
CA ALA A 24 -9.92 0.48 -1.24
C ALA A 24 -10.86 1.61 -1.70
N PHE A 25 -10.51 2.87 -1.43
CA PHE A 25 -11.29 4.02 -1.85
C PHE A 25 -11.27 4.21 -3.38
N ALA A 26 -10.10 4.03 -4.01
CA ALA A 26 -10.00 4.04 -5.47
C ALA A 26 -10.88 2.94 -6.10
N GLY A 27 -10.83 1.73 -5.53
CA GLY A 27 -11.68 0.61 -5.94
C GLY A 27 -13.16 0.89 -5.76
N TYR A 28 -13.56 1.53 -4.66
CA TYR A 28 -14.94 1.98 -4.42
C TYR A 28 -15.40 2.96 -5.52
N ILE A 29 -14.58 3.97 -5.84
CA ILE A 29 -14.91 4.94 -6.89
C ILE A 29 -15.10 4.25 -8.24
N ILE A 30 -14.18 3.35 -8.61
CA ILE A 30 -14.26 2.60 -9.86
C ILE A 30 -15.48 1.67 -9.85
N GLY A 31 -15.73 0.95 -8.75
CA GLY A 31 -16.88 0.04 -8.62
C GLY A 31 -18.23 0.75 -8.68
N ARG A 32 -18.29 2.02 -8.26
CA ARG A 32 -19.48 2.85 -8.34
C ARG A 32 -19.96 3.07 -9.77
N GLU A 33 -19.03 3.17 -10.74
CA GLU A 33 -19.37 3.29 -12.17
C GLU A 33 -20.08 2.04 -12.71
N TYR A 34 -19.94 0.89 -12.04
CA TYR A 34 -20.54 -0.39 -12.43
C TYR A 34 -21.66 -0.85 -11.48
N HIS A 35 -22.14 0.00 -10.57
CA HIS A 35 -23.10 -0.36 -9.50
C HIS A 35 -22.63 -1.53 -8.62
N GLN A 36 -21.31 -1.66 -8.46
CA GLN A 36 -20.64 -2.73 -7.71
C GLN A 36 -19.64 -2.11 -6.72
N GLU A 37 -20.10 -1.18 -5.89
CA GLU A 37 -19.25 -0.41 -4.97
C GLU A 37 -18.49 -1.32 -3.99
N PHE A 38 -19.19 -2.29 -3.41
CA PHE A 38 -18.62 -3.22 -2.44
C PHE A 38 -17.55 -4.12 -3.08
N LEU A 39 -17.82 -4.65 -4.27
CA LEU A 39 -16.87 -5.48 -5.01
C LEU A 39 -15.67 -4.65 -5.48
N GLY A 40 -15.88 -3.43 -5.93
CA GLY A 40 -14.82 -2.50 -6.28
C GLY A 40 -13.92 -2.17 -5.09
N ALA A 41 -14.51 -1.85 -3.93
CA ALA A 41 -13.77 -1.59 -2.70
C ALA A 41 -12.99 -2.82 -2.22
N LEU A 42 -13.58 -4.01 -2.32
CA LEU A 42 -12.94 -5.28 -1.98
C LEU A 42 -11.75 -5.56 -2.91
N ALA A 43 -11.94 -5.40 -4.22
CA ALA A 43 -10.87 -5.55 -5.21
C ALA A 43 -9.75 -4.54 -4.98
N GLY A 44 -10.09 -3.28 -4.70
CA GLY A 44 -9.14 -2.24 -4.33
C GLY A 44 -8.35 -2.58 -3.06
N THR A 45 -9.02 -3.11 -2.04
CA THR A 45 -8.38 -3.55 -0.78
C THR A 45 -7.42 -4.71 -1.02
N LEU A 46 -7.82 -5.70 -1.82
CA LEU A 46 -6.97 -6.84 -2.19
C LEU A 46 -5.73 -6.37 -2.97
N LEU A 47 -5.89 -5.48 -3.95
CA LEU A 47 -4.78 -4.89 -4.68
C LEU A 47 -3.85 -4.08 -3.77
N GLY A 48 -4.41 -3.24 -2.90
CA GLY A 48 -3.62 -2.47 -1.92
C GLY A 48 -2.84 -3.37 -0.98
N THR A 49 -3.43 -4.49 -0.56
CA THR A 49 -2.75 -5.50 0.27
C THR A 49 -1.60 -6.15 -0.51
N LEU A 50 -1.79 -6.54 -1.77
CA LEU A 50 -0.73 -7.11 -2.60
C LEU A 50 0.44 -6.12 -2.81
N ILE A 51 0.13 -4.85 -3.09
CA ILE A 51 1.15 -3.80 -3.23
C ILE A 51 1.92 -3.61 -1.91
N MET A 52 1.20 -3.54 -0.79
CA MET A 52 1.80 -3.44 0.54
C MET A 52 2.79 -4.58 0.81
N TRP A 53 2.42 -5.82 0.47
CA TRP A 53 3.30 -6.98 0.62
C TRP A 53 4.54 -6.88 -0.27
N ILE A 54 4.40 -6.41 -1.51
CA ILE A 54 5.55 -6.19 -2.41
C ILE A 54 6.51 -5.15 -1.82
N ASP A 55 5.99 -4.04 -1.31
CA ASP A 55 6.82 -3.00 -0.70
C ASP A 55 7.48 -3.46 0.60
N MET A 56 6.80 -4.29 1.39
CA MET A 56 7.36 -4.92 2.58
C MET A 56 8.47 -5.93 2.23
N LEU A 57 8.32 -6.71 1.15
CA LEU A 57 9.36 -7.61 0.63
C LEU A 57 10.57 -6.88 0.06
N LYS A 58 10.36 -5.73 -0.60
CA LYS A 58 11.46 -4.84 -1.02
C LYS A 58 12.22 -4.28 0.19
N LEU A 59 11.50 -3.85 1.23
CA LEU A 59 12.09 -3.36 2.48
C LEU A 59 12.87 -4.44 3.24
N GLY A 60 12.38 -5.67 3.23
CA GLY A 60 13.05 -6.82 3.84
C GLY A 60 14.33 -7.27 3.12
N GLY A 61 14.73 -6.59 2.03
CA GLY A 61 15.93 -6.92 1.27
C GLY A 61 15.80 -8.18 0.39
N VAL A 62 14.63 -8.81 0.36
CA VAL A 62 14.37 -10.01 -0.45
C VAL A 62 14.32 -9.68 -1.94
N LEU A 63 13.87 -8.48 -2.30
CA LEU A 63 13.88 -7.95 -3.67
C LEU A 63 15.03 -6.95 -3.95
N GLY A 64 15.83 -6.62 -2.92
CA GLY A 64 16.88 -5.59 -2.97
C GLY A 64 18.22 -6.15 -3.43
N ARG A 65 18.45 -6.08 -4.74
CA ARG A 65 19.73 -6.31 -5.41
C ARG A 65 20.84 -5.47 -4.74
N ARG A 66 21.94 -6.12 -4.34
CA ARG A 66 23.25 -5.47 -4.14
C ARG A 66 23.55 -4.58 -5.35
N ARG A 67 23.72 -3.28 -5.14
CA ARG A 67 24.70 -2.44 -5.82
C ARG A 67 24.93 -1.18 -5.02
#